data_AF-A0A0G4MR29-F1
#
_entry.id   AF-A0A0G4MR29-F1
#
_cell.length_a   1.000
_cell.length_b   1.000
_cell.length_c   1.000
_cell.angle_alpha   90.00
_cell.angle_beta   90.00
_cell.angle_gamma   90.00
#
_symmetry.space_group_name_H-M   'P 1'
#
loop_
_entity.id
_entity.type
_entity.pdbx_description
1 polymer ?
#
loop_
_entity_poly.entity_id
_entity_poly.type
_entity_poly.pdbx_seq_one_letter_code
_entity_poly.pdbx_strand_id
1 'polypeptide(L)'
;MRGDTTGAENRTSPPQAPFTECLQTPFTSHKQTTTTSAMAVLHRRNGSSNSNSSSSSSNSSLDSLMSTSSASSTSSDGDNGRADQYIPPSIISHLEDRATSYFLSEFVLIPMREGNLPVRGCFPWVPKFMSKTQPAKVFLSAFRATSLASIATQHGKTVIGSALSAAQRHYLVAVRAMNQAIQDPTLAKSDETLAAVLLLALYETLVTSSRGSIKEYINHMKGAAMMVKLRGEQGLATQEGEAMFTTTRNHVLGFSCLPCAPEISEFTWLLRHTCAREKDIAALNIANSAIRQDIDRVFRMARDAGHDNRHPRTVQRVLTILQSARALEARYRRLNDTHVPPQWASPVAEWVASRPDADLDTCATAPGPVYGFETMSMGVIHLMTFVSHLMLTTSVLRCAAWLAGPDADWRAGDEYRDMAATAGRRVADLVALAPYFCRWNGRDHTRANFACGAEARAGDPLKRVAGQIVLWPLFAASVSDFAKDGERRFLQGRLRYLADVAGITQARTFLEMRVSSPSDDIERDRGTGYHW
;
A
#
# COMPACT_ATOMS: atom_id res chain seq x y z
N MET A 1 25.12 51.95 -41.93
CA MET A 1 25.66 50.60 -42.20
C MET A 1 25.93 49.98 -40.83
N ARG A 2 24.98 49.16 -40.32
CA ARG A 2 24.90 47.69 -40.46
C ARG A 2 26.11 46.98 -39.81
N GLY A 3 25.95 46.05 -38.88
CA GLY A 3 24.72 45.34 -38.51
C GLY A 3 24.78 44.52 -37.23
N ASP A 4 23.56 44.06 -36.90
CA ASP A 4 23.17 43.11 -35.86
C ASP A 4 23.79 41.72 -36.04
N THR A 5 23.79 40.92 -34.96
CA THR A 5 22.99 39.67 -34.95
C THR A 5 22.88 39.07 -33.54
N THR A 6 21.63 38.97 -33.11
CA THR A 6 21.09 38.06 -32.10
C THR A 6 21.22 36.60 -32.55
N GLY A 7 21.72 35.72 -31.68
CA GLY A 7 21.71 34.26 -31.88
C GLY A 7 21.02 33.58 -30.70
N ALA A 8 19.73 33.26 -30.88
CA ALA A 8 18.97 32.41 -29.97
C ALA A 8 19.32 30.94 -30.21
N GLU A 9 19.85 30.25 -29.21
CA GLU A 9 20.02 28.79 -29.25
C GLU A 9 18.68 28.10 -29.00
N ASN A 10 18.14 27.57 -30.09
CA ASN A 10 16.92 26.78 -30.16
C ASN A 10 17.20 25.37 -29.61
N ARG A 11 16.89 25.11 -28.33
CA ARG A 11 16.88 23.76 -27.76
C ARG A 11 15.58 23.05 -28.16
N THR A 12 15.60 22.38 -29.30
CA THR A 12 14.58 21.41 -29.69
C THR A 12 14.59 20.24 -28.71
N SER A 13 13.51 20.11 -27.94
CA SER A 13 13.23 18.91 -27.14
C SER A 13 12.91 17.75 -28.09
N PRO A 14 13.34 16.51 -27.81
CA PRO A 14 12.95 15.36 -28.63
C PRO A 14 11.42 15.19 -28.57
N PRO A 15 10.78 14.69 -29.66
CA PRO A 15 9.33 14.51 -29.69
C PRO A 15 8.92 13.49 -28.62
N GLN A 16 8.18 13.97 -27.62
CA GLN A 16 7.47 13.11 -26.67
C GLN A 16 6.35 12.41 -27.42
N ALA A 17 6.31 11.08 -27.39
CA ALA A 17 5.10 10.34 -27.74
C ALA A 17 3.92 10.87 -26.89
N PRO A 18 2.71 11.00 -27.45
CA PRO A 18 1.57 11.50 -26.70
C PRO A 18 1.32 10.63 -25.46
N PHE A 19 1.36 11.23 -24.28
CA PHE A 19 1.20 10.60 -22.96
C PHE A 19 0.00 9.65 -22.84
N THR A 20 -1.01 9.82 -23.70
CA THR A 20 -2.19 8.97 -23.85
C THR A 20 -1.85 7.51 -24.17
N GLU A 21 -0.76 7.22 -24.89
CA GLU A 21 -0.34 5.84 -25.20
C GLU A 21 0.22 5.11 -23.96
N CYS A 22 0.79 5.83 -22.98
CA CYS A 22 1.35 5.24 -21.77
C CYS A 22 0.27 4.75 -20.78
N LEU A 23 -0.97 5.22 -20.93
CA LEU A 23 -2.14 4.81 -20.15
C LEU A 23 -2.86 3.59 -20.75
N GLN A 24 -2.48 3.15 -21.95
CA GLN A 24 -3.21 2.11 -22.70
C GLN A 24 -2.89 0.68 -22.28
N THR A 25 -2.04 0.45 -21.26
CA THR A 25 -1.90 -0.90 -20.71
C THR A 25 -3.14 -1.24 -19.87
N PRO A 26 -3.97 -2.22 -20.28
CA PRO A 26 -5.19 -2.57 -19.54
C PRO A 26 -4.83 -3.06 -18.14
N PHE A 27 -5.62 -2.68 -17.13
CA PHE A 27 -5.55 -3.34 -15.83
C PHE A 27 -5.92 -4.82 -16.04
N THR A 28 -4.95 -5.70 -15.84
CA THR A 28 -5.15 -7.14 -16.02
C THR A 28 -5.93 -7.69 -14.85
N SER A 29 -7.16 -8.13 -15.09
CA SER A 29 -7.81 -9.10 -14.20
C SER A 29 -7.14 -10.44 -14.44
N HIS A 30 -6.21 -10.85 -13.59
CA HIS A 30 -5.79 -12.25 -13.61
C HIS A 30 -7.04 -13.11 -13.34
N LYS A 31 -7.42 -13.95 -14.32
CA LYS A 31 -8.29 -15.09 -14.04
C LYS A 31 -7.56 -15.94 -13.01
N GLN A 32 -7.85 -15.75 -11.72
CA GLN A 32 -7.41 -16.68 -10.71
C GLN A 32 -8.15 -17.99 -10.96
N THR A 33 -7.43 -18.95 -11.54
CA THR A 33 -7.76 -20.35 -11.42
C THR A 33 -7.85 -20.63 -9.92
N THR A 34 -9.06 -20.96 -9.47
CA THR A 34 -9.33 -21.43 -8.11
C THR A 34 -8.37 -22.58 -7.81
N THR A 35 -7.35 -22.32 -7.00
CA THR A 35 -6.61 -23.38 -6.32
C THR A 35 -7.50 -23.85 -5.18
N THR A 36 -8.38 -24.79 -5.51
CA THR A 36 -9.15 -25.62 -4.59
C THR A 36 -8.19 -26.52 -3.80
N SER A 37 -7.35 -25.94 -2.93
CA SER A 37 -6.41 -26.67 -2.09
C SER A 37 -6.62 -26.42 -0.59
N ALA A 38 -7.64 -25.65 -0.21
CA ALA A 38 -8.02 -25.42 1.19
C ALA A 38 -9.16 -26.33 1.69
N MET A 39 -9.59 -27.34 0.93
CA MET A 39 -10.66 -28.27 1.33
C MET A 39 -10.35 -29.75 1.01
N ALA A 40 -9.09 -30.17 1.09
CA ALA A 40 -8.70 -31.58 0.90
C ALA A 40 -7.95 -32.15 2.12
N VAL A 41 -8.54 -31.98 3.30
CA VAL A 41 -8.38 -32.90 4.43
C VAL A 41 -9.78 -33.15 4.93
N LEU A 42 -10.24 -34.40 4.84
CA LEU A 42 -11.54 -34.98 5.18
C LEU A 42 -12.28 -35.53 3.95
N HIS A 43 -12.55 -36.84 4.02
CA HIS A 43 -13.27 -37.71 3.09
C HIS A 43 -12.49 -38.34 1.93
N ARG A 44 -11.72 -39.37 2.29
CA ARG A 44 -11.37 -40.51 1.43
C ARG A 44 -12.36 -41.65 1.71
N ARG A 45 -13.26 -42.00 0.79
CA ARG A 45 -13.70 -43.38 0.48
C ARG A 45 -14.80 -43.45 -0.59
N ASN A 46 -14.57 -44.31 -1.59
CA ASN A 46 -15.45 -44.98 -2.57
C ASN A 46 -16.38 -44.09 -3.42
N GLY A 47 -16.53 -44.25 -4.74
CA GLY A 47 -16.11 -45.26 -5.71
C GLY A 47 -17.01 -45.12 -6.96
N SER A 48 -16.43 -45.41 -8.13
CA SER A 48 -17.09 -45.84 -9.40
C SER A 48 -18.09 -44.93 -10.15
N SER A 49 -17.61 -44.47 -11.33
CA SER A 49 -18.12 -44.78 -12.69
C SER A 49 -19.20 -43.92 -13.38
N ASN A 50 -18.81 -43.46 -14.60
CA ASN A 50 -19.58 -43.26 -15.84
C ASN A 50 -20.70 -42.21 -15.88
N SER A 51 -21.03 -41.53 -16.98
CA SER A 51 -20.43 -41.21 -18.29
C SER A 51 -21.53 -40.47 -19.07
N ASN A 52 -21.15 -39.55 -19.99
CA ASN A 52 -21.96 -39.04 -21.10
C ASN A 52 -23.14 -38.11 -20.77
N SER A 53 -23.55 -37.13 -21.58
CA SER A 53 -23.02 -36.41 -22.74
C SER A 53 -24.15 -35.45 -23.18
N SER A 54 -23.81 -34.29 -23.75
CA SER A 54 -24.59 -33.52 -24.77
C SER A 54 -26.02 -33.07 -24.44
N SER A 55 -26.56 -31.93 -24.83
CA SER A 55 -26.17 -30.81 -25.71
C SER A 55 -27.38 -29.86 -25.76
N SER A 56 -27.12 -28.57 -26.03
CA SER A 56 -27.93 -27.65 -26.88
C SER A 56 -29.45 -27.54 -26.64
N SER A 57 -30.12 -26.40 -26.60
CA SER A 57 -29.97 -25.11 -27.29
C SER A 57 -31.28 -24.36 -26.97
N SER A 58 -31.23 -23.13 -26.47
CA SER A 58 -31.46 -21.89 -27.23
C SER A 58 -32.92 -21.41 -27.27
N ASN A 59 -33.02 -20.08 -27.06
CA ASN A 59 -34.10 -19.17 -27.48
C ASN A 59 -35.40 -19.24 -26.66
N SER A 60 -36.08 -18.15 -26.31
CA SER A 60 -35.91 -16.71 -26.51
C SER A 60 -37.15 -16.05 -25.86
N SER A 61 -37.00 -14.81 -25.38
CA SER A 61 -37.96 -13.68 -25.46
C SER A 61 -39.45 -13.91 -25.16
N LEU A 62 -40.24 -13.04 -24.54
CA LEU A 62 -40.17 -11.69 -23.99
C LEU A 62 -41.55 -11.50 -23.32
N ASP A 63 -41.60 -10.53 -22.40
CA ASP A 63 -42.77 -9.74 -22.02
C ASP A 63 -43.83 -10.19 -20.99
N SER A 64 -44.04 -9.20 -20.11
CA SER A 64 -45.28 -8.77 -19.46
C SER A 64 -45.60 -9.18 -18.02
N LEU A 65 -45.26 -8.23 -17.13
CA LEU A 65 -46.14 -7.51 -16.20
C LEU A 65 -46.96 -8.27 -15.13
N MET A 66 -46.58 -7.96 -13.88
CA MET A 66 -47.37 -7.81 -12.66
C MET A 66 -48.62 -8.69 -12.46
N SER A 67 -48.55 -9.55 -11.45
CA SER A 67 -49.66 -9.72 -10.49
C SER A 67 -49.15 -10.22 -9.14
N THR A 68 -49.63 -9.55 -8.11
CA THR A 68 -49.53 -9.87 -6.69
C THR A 68 -50.38 -11.09 -6.34
N SER A 69 -49.85 -12.04 -5.56
CA SER A 69 -50.53 -12.60 -4.36
C SER A 69 -49.77 -13.79 -3.76
N SER A 70 -49.59 -13.69 -2.44
CA SER A 70 -49.91 -14.69 -1.41
C SER A 70 -49.36 -16.12 -1.50
N ALA A 71 -48.66 -16.46 -0.42
CA ALA A 71 -48.17 -17.78 -0.05
C ALA A 71 -49.24 -18.89 -0.13
N SER A 72 -48.83 -20.03 -0.68
CA SER A 72 -49.24 -21.35 -0.19
C SER A 72 -48.19 -22.39 -0.56
N SER A 73 -47.87 -23.20 0.44
CA SER A 73 -46.91 -24.29 0.45
C SER A 73 -47.43 -25.50 -0.32
N THR A 74 -46.62 -26.08 -1.20
CA THR A 74 -46.66 -27.51 -1.51
C THR A 74 -45.25 -28.07 -1.61
N SER A 75 -45.10 -29.22 -0.99
CA SER A 75 -43.89 -29.98 -0.75
C SER A 75 -43.57 -30.90 -1.92
N SER A 76 -42.34 -30.85 -2.41
CA SER A 76 -41.50 -32.02 -2.74
C SER A 76 -40.26 -31.51 -3.45
N ASP A 77 -39.08 -31.71 -2.89
CA ASP A 77 -37.88 -31.92 -3.71
C ASP A 77 -36.76 -32.55 -2.87
N GLY A 78 -36.41 -33.77 -3.26
CA GLY A 78 -35.03 -34.20 -3.16
C GLY A 78 -34.35 -33.80 -4.46
N ASP A 79 -33.39 -32.88 -4.39
CA ASP A 79 -32.19 -32.95 -5.20
C ASP A 79 -31.09 -32.13 -4.53
N ASN A 80 -29.99 -32.80 -4.19
CA ASN A 80 -28.87 -32.25 -3.45
C ASN A 80 -27.88 -31.63 -4.44
N GLY A 81 -28.37 -30.67 -5.24
CA GLY A 81 -27.57 -29.79 -6.07
C GLY A 81 -27.09 -28.62 -5.21
N ARG A 82 -25.77 -28.42 -5.14
CA ARG A 82 -25.12 -27.34 -4.41
C ARG A 82 -25.54 -25.98 -5.01
N ALA A 83 -26.69 -25.47 -4.60
CA ALA A 83 -27.19 -24.17 -5.00
C ALA A 83 -26.22 -23.11 -4.50
N ASP A 84 -25.61 -22.37 -5.41
CA ASP A 84 -25.18 -21.01 -5.13
C ASP A 84 -26.40 -20.29 -4.57
N GLN A 85 -26.47 -20.15 -3.25
CA GLN A 85 -27.61 -19.56 -2.56
C GLN A 85 -27.85 -18.17 -3.15
N TYR A 86 -28.93 -18.04 -3.92
CA TYR A 86 -29.40 -16.77 -4.44
C TYR A 86 -29.78 -15.91 -3.24
N ILE A 87 -28.91 -14.96 -2.88
CA ILE A 87 -29.16 -14.03 -1.78
C ILE A 87 -30.16 -13.00 -2.29
N PRO A 88 -31.33 -12.84 -1.64
CA PRO A 88 -32.32 -11.83 -2.02
C PRO A 88 -31.71 -10.42 -2.11
N PRO A 89 -32.10 -9.59 -3.10
CA PRO A 89 -31.59 -8.24 -3.26
C PRO A 89 -31.73 -7.35 -2.01
N SER A 90 -32.78 -7.53 -1.22
CA SER A 90 -33.00 -6.82 0.05
C SER A 90 -31.95 -7.17 1.12
N ILE A 91 -31.53 -8.43 1.17
CA ILE A 91 -30.45 -8.86 2.07
C ILE A 91 -29.11 -8.32 1.58
N ILE A 92 -28.90 -8.27 0.26
CA ILE A 92 -27.71 -7.65 -0.34
C ILE A 92 -27.67 -6.16 -0.06
N SER A 93 -28.77 -5.42 -0.20
CA SER A 93 -28.82 -3.99 0.11
C SER A 93 -28.53 -3.74 1.59
N HIS A 94 -29.11 -4.52 2.50
CA HIS A 94 -28.78 -4.44 3.92
C HIS A 94 -27.32 -4.78 4.22
N LEU A 95 -26.71 -5.71 3.47
CA LEU A 95 -25.29 -6.02 3.59
C LEU A 95 -24.41 -4.89 3.04
N GLU A 96 -24.76 -4.30 1.90
CA GLU A 96 -24.06 -3.15 1.31
C GLU A 96 -24.13 -1.91 2.21
N ASP A 97 -25.27 -1.66 2.87
CA ASP A 97 -25.45 -0.55 3.81
C ASP A 97 -24.59 -0.74 5.07
N ARG A 98 -24.58 -1.97 5.61
CA ARG A 98 -23.70 -2.34 6.73
C ARG A 98 -22.23 -2.26 6.35
N ALA A 99 -21.88 -2.73 5.15
CA ALA A 99 -20.52 -2.67 4.61
C ALA A 99 -20.05 -1.22 4.45
N THR A 100 -20.93 -0.35 3.92
CA THR A 100 -20.70 1.09 3.80
C THR A 100 -20.43 1.70 5.17
N SER A 101 -21.31 1.48 6.15
CA SER A 101 -21.14 2.00 7.50
C SER A 101 -19.85 1.49 8.15
N TYR A 102 -19.56 0.20 8.00
CA TYR A 102 -18.33 -0.39 8.55
C TYR A 102 -17.08 0.24 7.92
N PHE A 103 -17.01 0.34 6.59
CA PHE A 103 -15.89 0.97 5.89
C PHE A 103 -15.67 2.42 6.31
N LEU A 104 -16.75 3.22 6.36
CA LEU A 104 -16.70 4.61 6.79
C LEU A 104 -16.18 4.76 8.22
N SER A 105 -16.57 3.83 9.12
CA SER A 105 -16.13 3.85 10.52
C SER A 105 -14.69 3.34 10.75
N GLU A 106 -14.10 2.61 9.80
CA GLU A 106 -12.81 1.94 9.96
C GLU A 106 -11.68 2.55 9.13
N PHE A 107 -12.02 3.13 7.98
CA PHE A 107 -11.05 3.66 7.02
C PHE A 107 -11.14 5.17 6.80
N VAL A 108 -12.33 5.76 6.97
CA VAL A 108 -12.58 7.15 6.59
C VAL A 108 -12.45 8.09 7.78
N LEU A 109 -11.29 8.73 7.87
CA LEU A 109 -11.01 9.79 8.83
C LEU A 109 -11.25 11.15 8.15
N ILE A 110 -12.16 11.95 8.71
CA ILE A 110 -12.49 13.28 8.24
C ILE A 110 -11.51 14.29 8.84
N PRO A 111 -10.96 15.23 8.03
CA PRO A 111 -10.06 16.24 8.55
C PRO A 111 -10.75 17.11 9.60
N MET A 112 -10.03 17.46 10.66
CA MET A 112 -10.48 18.37 11.70
C MET A 112 -9.47 19.51 11.90
N ARG A 113 -9.96 20.65 12.36
CA ARG A 113 -9.16 21.72 12.95
C ARG A 113 -9.37 21.69 14.46
N GLU A 114 -8.40 21.19 15.20
CA GLU A 114 -8.31 21.36 16.65
C GLU A 114 -7.18 22.34 16.95
N GLY A 115 -7.53 23.57 17.35
CA GLY A 115 -6.56 24.64 17.59
C GLY A 115 -5.73 24.99 16.35
N ASN A 116 -4.39 25.04 16.52
CA ASN A 116 -3.43 25.40 15.46
C ASN A 116 -2.87 24.19 14.69
N LEU A 117 -3.23 22.95 15.03
CA LEU A 117 -2.71 21.75 14.36
C LEU A 117 -3.74 21.18 13.36
N PRO A 118 -3.42 21.10 12.06
CA PRO A 118 -4.31 20.46 11.09
C PRO A 118 -4.26 18.94 11.24
N VAL A 119 -5.39 18.30 11.62
CA VAL A 119 -5.54 16.84 11.58
C VAL A 119 -5.91 16.43 10.17
N ARG A 120 -5.00 15.75 9.46
CA ARG A 120 -5.28 15.27 8.10
C ARG A 120 -6.20 14.05 8.15
N GLY A 121 -7.16 14.02 7.22
CA GLY A 121 -8.05 12.89 7.04
C GLY A 121 -7.42 11.74 6.23
N CYS A 122 -8.08 10.60 6.24
CA CYS A 122 -7.77 9.44 5.42
C CYS A 122 -9.02 9.09 4.61
N PHE A 123 -8.85 8.94 3.29
CA PHE A 123 -9.97 8.81 2.36
C PHE A 123 -11.08 9.88 2.54
N PRO A 124 -10.75 11.17 2.81
CA PRO A 124 -11.75 12.17 3.19
C PRO A 124 -12.70 12.55 2.05
N TRP A 125 -12.35 12.19 0.82
CA TRP A 125 -13.16 12.41 -0.38
C TRP A 125 -14.33 11.42 -0.50
N VAL A 126 -14.33 10.29 0.23
CA VAL A 126 -15.35 9.22 0.11
C VAL A 126 -16.75 9.79 0.31
N PRO A 127 -17.06 10.49 1.43
CA PRO A 127 -18.43 10.92 1.69
C PRO A 127 -18.90 11.94 0.65
N LYS A 128 -18.01 12.83 0.18
CA LYS A 128 -18.34 13.84 -0.83
C LYS A 128 -18.70 13.21 -2.18
N PHE A 129 -17.99 12.18 -2.61
CA PHE A 129 -18.30 11.51 -3.87
C PHE A 129 -19.57 10.65 -3.74
N MET A 130 -19.78 10.03 -2.57
CA MET A 130 -21.03 9.31 -2.28
C MET A 130 -22.26 10.22 -2.21
N SER A 131 -22.10 11.50 -1.85
CA SER A 131 -23.21 12.45 -1.76
C SER A 131 -23.58 13.11 -3.08
N LYS A 132 -22.87 12.84 -4.18
CA LYS A 132 -23.23 13.36 -5.51
C LYS A 132 -24.57 12.76 -5.96
N THR A 133 -25.38 13.54 -6.68
CA THR A 133 -26.65 13.06 -7.26
C THR A 133 -26.42 11.86 -8.20
N GLN A 134 -25.31 11.86 -8.92
CA GLN A 134 -24.92 10.76 -9.80
C GLN A 134 -23.41 10.50 -9.69
N PRO A 135 -22.96 9.69 -8.70
CA PRO A 135 -21.56 9.31 -8.59
C PRO A 135 -21.13 8.49 -9.81
N ALA A 136 -19.88 8.63 -10.23
CA ALA A 136 -19.34 7.90 -11.35
C ALA A 136 -19.39 6.38 -11.10
N LYS A 137 -19.80 5.62 -12.12
CA LYS A 137 -19.93 4.16 -12.02
C LYS A 137 -18.65 3.46 -11.56
N VAL A 138 -17.49 3.93 -12.04
CA VAL A 138 -16.17 3.41 -11.67
C VAL A 138 -15.90 3.56 -10.17
N PHE A 139 -16.23 4.73 -9.63
CA PHE A 139 -16.11 5.03 -8.21
C PHE A 139 -17.05 4.18 -7.36
N LEU A 140 -18.35 4.18 -7.68
CA LEU A 140 -19.35 3.46 -6.90
C LEU A 140 -19.08 1.95 -6.86
N SER A 141 -18.63 1.37 -7.98
CA SER A 141 -18.30 -0.06 -8.05
C SER A 141 -17.05 -0.38 -7.21
N ALA A 142 -16.00 0.44 -7.28
CA ALA A 142 -14.80 0.26 -6.47
C ALA A 142 -15.09 0.43 -4.97
N PHE A 143 -15.95 1.40 -4.62
CA PHE A 143 -16.39 1.63 -3.24
C PHE A 143 -17.15 0.43 -2.69
N ARG A 144 -18.16 -0.08 -3.41
CA ARG A 144 -18.91 -1.28 -3.02
C ARG A 144 -18.01 -2.51 -2.87
N ALA A 145 -17.09 -2.71 -3.81
CA ALA A 145 -16.13 -3.81 -3.73
C ALA A 145 -15.31 -3.73 -2.43
N THR A 146 -14.77 -2.56 -2.14
CA THR A 146 -13.87 -2.35 -0.99
C THR A 146 -14.63 -2.38 0.34
N SER A 147 -15.84 -1.81 0.39
CA SER A 147 -16.65 -1.83 1.60
C SER A 147 -17.13 -3.25 1.95
N LEU A 148 -17.58 -4.02 0.95
CA LEU A 148 -17.95 -5.44 1.14
C LEU A 148 -16.75 -6.30 1.52
N ALA A 149 -15.59 -6.07 0.90
CA ALA A 149 -14.33 -6.68 1.30
C ALA A 149 -13.98 -6.39 2.77
N SER A 150 -14.22 -5.14 3.20
CA SER A 150 -13.91 -4.72 4.56
C SER A 150 -14.76 -5.44 5.60
N ILE A 151 -16.07 -5.58 5.38
CA ILE A 151 -16.95 -6.31 6.32
C ILE A 151 -16.76 -7.83 6.22
N ALA A 152 -16.40 -8.34 5.03
CA ALA A 152 -16.06 -9.76 4.86
C ALA A 152 -14.87 -10.18 5.72
N THR A 153 -13.94 -9.25 5.96
CA THR A 153 -12.71 -9.43 6.73
C THR A 153 -12.74 -8.62 8.04
N GLN A 154 -13.93 -8.45 8.63
CA GLN A 154 -14.10 -7.68 9.85
C GLN A 154 -13.36 -8.28 11.06
N HIS A 155 -13.09 -7.44 12.06
CA HIS A 155 -12.23 -7.77 13.19
C HIS A 155 -12.57 -9.08 13.91
N GLY A 156 -11.57 -9.93 14.11
CA GLY A 156 -11.63 -11.12 14.97
C GLY A 156 -12.75 -12.12 14.63
N LYS A 157 -13.33 -12.03 13.43
CA LYS A 157 -14.47 -12.84 13.00
C LYS A 157 -14.11 -13.67 11.79
N THR A 158 -14.80 -14.80 11.64
CA THR A 158 -14.70 -15.64 10.46
C THR A 158 -15.12 -14.88 9.21
N VAL A 159 -14.45 -15.16 8.10
CA VAL A 159 -14.73 -14.52 6.81
C VAL A 159 -16.20 -14.71 6.42
N ILE A 160 -16.88 -13.60 6.09
CA ILE A 160 -18.26 -13.65 5.61
C ILE A 160 -18.21 -13.96 4.11
N GLY A 161 -18.38 -15.24 3.74
CA GLY A 161 -18.28 -15.70 2.36
C GLY A 161 -19.21 -14.96 1.38
N SER A 162 -20.45 -14.68 1.77
CA SER A 162 -21.41 -13.93 0.94
C SER A 162 -20.96 -12.50 0.64
N ALA A 163 -20.40 -11.79 1.64
CA ALA A 163 -19.86 -10.45 1.46
C ALA A 163 -18.63 -10.48 0.55
N LEU A 164 -17.75 -11.48 0.71
CA LEU A 164 -16.59 -11.65 -0.14
C LEU A 164 -16.97 -11.91 -1.60
N SER A 165 -17.91 -12.82 -1.87
CA SER A 165 -18.40 -13.08 -3.23
C SER A 165 -19.03 -11.83 -3.86
N ALA A 166 -19.76 -11.04 -3.08
CA ALA A 166 -20.31 -9.77 -3.54
C ALA A 166 -19.23 -8.72 -3.82
N ALA A 167 -18.21 -8.65 -2.97
CA ALA A 167 -17.05 -7.78 -3.13
C ALA A 167 -16.31 -8.07 -4.45
N GLN A 168 -16.05 -9.35 -4.74
CA GLN A 168 -15.39 -9.81 -5.98
C GLN A 168 -16.19 -9.42 -7.23
N ARG A 169 -17.52 -9.55 -7.19
CA ARG A 169 -18.39 -9.16 -8.32
C ARG A 169 -18.26 -7.67 -8.62
N HIS A 170 -18.34 -6.82 -7.60
CA HIS A 170 -18.18 -5.37 -7.75
C HIS A 170 -16.77 -5.00 -8.16
N TYR A 171 -15.75 -5.71 -7.67
CA TYR A 171 -14.35 -5.52 -8.09
C TYR A 171 -14.19 -5.73 -9.60
N LEU A 172 -14.73 -6.83 -10.15
CA LEU A 172 -14.68 -7.09 -11.60
C LEU A 172 -15.40 -6.01 -12.41
N VAL A 173 -16.54 -5.51 -11.92
CA VAL A 173 -17.26 -4.40 -12.56
C VAL A 173 -16.43 -3.12 -12.52
N ALA A 174 -15.79 -2.83 -11.38
CA ALA A 174 -14.95 -1.66 -11.18
C ALA A 174 -13.72 -1.67 -12.09
N VAL A 175 -13.03 -2.81 -12.23
CA VAL A 175 -11.88 -2.94 -13.15
C VAL A 175 -12.30 -2.72 -14.61
N ARG A 176 -13.46 -3.25 -15.03
CA ARG A 176 -13.99 -2.98 -16.39
C ARG A 176 -14.31 -1.50 -16.59
N ALA A 177 -14.98 -0.87 -15.62
CA ALA A 177 -15.30 0.55 -15.67
C ALA A 177 -14.03 1.42 -15.63
N MET A 178 -13.00 1.01 -14.90
CA MET A 178 -11.70 1.66 -14.86
C MET A 178 -11.03 1.62 -16.23
N ASN A 179 -10.97 0.44 -16.85
CA ASN A 179 -10.39 0.28 -18.19
C ASN A 179 -11.11 1.13 -19.25
N GLN A 180 -12.42 1.34 -19.11
CA GLN A 180 -13.17 2.27 -19.97
C GLN A 180 -12.85 3.74 -19.65
N ALA A 181 -12.82 4.11 -18.36
CA ALA A 181 -12.57 5.47 -17.93
C ALA A 181 -11.16 5.98 -18.32
N ILE A 182 -10.14 5.12 -18.27
CA ILE A 182 -8.76 5.52 -18.64
C ILE A 182 -8.55 5.70 -20.15
N GLN A 183 -9.44 5.15 -20.98
CA GLN A 183 -9.42 5.35 -22.44
C GLN A 183 -10.02 6.70 -22.84
N ASP A 184 -10.85 7.29 -22.00
CA ASP A 184 -11.41 8.63 -22.20
C ASP A 184 -10.46 9.69 -21.58
N PRO A 185 -9.90 10.62 -22.39
CA PRO A 185 -8.94 11.63 -21.91
C PRO A 185 -9.46 12.55 -20.79
N THR A 186 -10.78 12.73 -20.72
CA THR A 186 -11.45 13.54 -19.69
C THR A 186 -11.65 12.73 -18.42
N LEU A 187 -12.21 11.52 -18.54
CA LEU A 187 -12.45 10.66 -17.38
C LEU A 187 -11.16 10.15 -16.74
N ALA A 188 -10.09 9.96 -17.52
CA ALA A 188 -8.76 9.60 -17.02
C ALA A 188 -8.18 10.64 -16.04
N LYS A 189 -8.62 11.90 -16.12
CA LYS A 189 -8.21 13.01 -15.23
C LYS A 189 -9.19 13.28 -14.09
N SER A 190 -10.33 12.59 -14.06
CA SER A 190 -11.38 12.80 -13.07
C SER A 190 -10.96 12.35 -11.66
N ASP A 191 -11.37 13.12 -10.67
CA ASP A 191 -11.18 12.81 -9.26
C ASP A 191 -11.80 11.46 -8.86
N GLU A 192 -12.97 11.13 -9.40
CA GLU A 192 -13.67 9.88 -9.08
C GLU A 192 -12.96 8.65 -9.67
N THR A 193 -12.25 8.81 -10.80
CA THR A 193 -11.41 7.76 -11.39
C THR A 193 -10.18 7.52 -10.53
N LEU A 194 -9.52 8.59 -10.05
CA LEU A 194 -8.39 8.46 -9.12
C LEU A 194 -8.81 7.85 -7.78
N ALA A 195 -9.97 8.23 -7.24
CA ALA A 195 -10.52 7.63 -6.02
C ALA A 195 -10.79 6.14 -6.20
N ALA A 196 -11.34 5.74 -7.36
CA ALA A 196 -11.62 4.35 -7.65
C ALA A 196 -10.35 3.49 -7.65
N VAL A 197 -9.25 3.94 -8.29
CA VAL A 197 -8.01 3.14 -8.31
C VAL A 197 -7.38 3.02 -6.92
N LEU A 198 -7.48 4.06 -6.07
CA LEU A 198 -7.04 3.99 -4.67
C LEU A 198 -7.87 3.00 -3.84
N LEU A 199 -9.18 2.91 -4.08
CA LEU A 199 -10.04 1.91 -3.44
C LEU A 199 -9.72 0.49 -3.93
N LEU A 200 -9.46 0.29 -5.22
CA LEU A 200 -9.04 -1.00 -5.76
C LEU A 200 -7.70 -1.46 -5.16
N ALA A 201 -6.74 -0.55 -4.95
CA ALA A 201 -5.53 -0.87 -4.21
C ALA A 201 -5.86 -1.32 -2.78
N LEU A 202 -6.72 -0.59 -2.05
CA LEU A 202 -7.12 -0.99 -0.71
C LEU A 202 -7.79 -2.38 -0.69
N TYR A 203 -8.68 -2.66 -1.65
CA TYR A 203 -9.31 -3.98 -1.81
C TYR A 203 -8.28 -5.12 -1.86
N GLU A 204 -7.19 -4.98 -2.63
CA GLU A 204 -6.15 -6.01 -2.73
C GLU A 204 -5.44 -6.26 -1.39
N THR A 205 -5.40 -5.26 -0.53
CA THR A 205 -4.80 -5.38 0.80
C THR A 205 -5.70 -6.16 1.77
N LEU A 206 -7.02 -6.06 1.59
CA LEU A 206 -8.03 -6.64 2.50
C LEU A 206 -8.35 -8.09 2.17
N VAL A 207 -8.47 -8.46 0.90
CA VAL A 207 -9.08 -9.74 0.51
C VAL A 207 -8.06 -10.82 0.17
N THR A 208 -6.93 -10.45 -0.44
CA THR A 208 -6.15 -11.42 -1.20
C THR A 208 -4.84 -11.77 -0.45
N SER A 209 -4.73 -13.01 0.06
CA SER A 209 -3.51 -13.60 0.66
C SER A 209 -2.64 -14.30 -0.39
N SER A 210 -2.06 -13.59 -1.36
CA SER A 210 -1.12 -14.22 -2.28
C SER A 210 -0.04 -13.27 -2.74
N ARG A 211 1.09 -13.79 -3.23
CA ARG A 211 2.10 -12.94 -3.90
C ARG A 211 1.51 -12.18 -5.09
N GLY A 212 0.47 -12.74 -5.73
CA GLY A 212 -0.30 -12.06 -6.77
C GLY A 212 -1.01 -10.81 -6.26
N SER A 213 -1.52 -10.79 -5.03
CA SER A 213 -2.19 -9.60 -4.47
C SER A 213 -1.26 -8.43 -4.25
N ILE A 214 -0.03 -8.71 -3.81
CA ILE A 214 1.01 -7.68 -3.66
C ILE A 214 1.29 -7.05 -5.02
N LYS A 215 1.41 -7.86 -6.07
CA LYS A 215 1.59 -7.38 -7.45
C LYS A 215 0.42 -6.51 -7.91
N GLU A 216 -0.82 -6.94 -7.69
CA GLU A 216 -1.99 -6.14 -8.09
C GLU A 216 -2.14 -4.85 -7.30
N TYR A 217 -1.87 -4.88 -5.99
CA TYR A 217 -1.78 -3.66 -5.16
C TYR A 217 -0.79 -2.66 -5.77
N ILE A 218 0.42 -3.13 -6.11
CA ILE A 218 1.46 -2.30 -6.75
C ILE A 218 0.98 -1.78 -8.10
N ASN A 219 0.31 -2.60 -8.92
CA ASN A 219 -0.21 -2.18 -10.23
C ASN A 219 -1.25 -1.08 -10.11
N HIS A 220 -2.21 -1.19 -9.18
CA HIS A 220 -3.18 -0.13 -8.90
C HIS A 220 -2.49 1.15 -8.45
N MET A 221 -1.51 1.05 -7.54
CA MET A 221 -0.76 2.21 -7.10
C MET A 221 0.11 2.85 -8.20
N LYS A 222 0.66 2.06 -9.12
CA LYS A 222 1.33 2.55 -10.34
C LYS A 222 0.36 3.34 -11.22
N GLY A 223 -0.85 2.80 -11.44
CA GLY A 223 -1.92 3.50 -12.16
C GLY A 223 -2.31 4.83 -11.48
N ALA A 224 -2.46 4.83 -10.16
CA ALA A 224 -2.76 6.03 -9.38
C ALA A 224 -1.65 7.09 -9.52
N ALA A 225 -0.37 6.69 -9.46
CA ALA A 225 0.75 7.60 -9.66
C ALA A 225 0.75 8.22 -11.07
N MET A 226 0.47 7.42 -12.10
CA MET A 226 0.35 7.92 -13.48
C MET A 226 -0.82 8.90 -13.64
N MET A 227 -1.97 8.62 -13.02
CA MET A 227 -3.12 9.54 -13.03
C MET A 227 -2.81 10.86 -12.34
N VAL A 228 -2.11 10.83 -11.20
CA VAL A 228 -1.66 12.06 -10.54
C VAL A 228 -0.75 12.86 -11.46
N LYS A 229 0.20 12.21 -12.14
CA LYS A 229 1.09 12.85 -13.11
C LYS A 229 0.31 13.48 -14.26
N LEU A 230 -0.66 12.75 -14.83
CA LEU A 230 -1.52 13.21 -15.91
C LEU A 230 -2.37 14.44 -15.53
N ARG A 231 -2.84 14.50 -14.27
CA ARG A 231 -3.65 15.61 -13.76
C ARG A 231 -2.83 16.89 -13.52
N GLY A 232 -1.51 16.79 -13.32
CA GLY A 232 -0.63 17.94 -13.11
C GLY A 232 -1.07 18.83 -11.94
N GLU A 233 -0.69 20.11 -11.95
CA GLU A 233 -1.04 21.03 -10.84
C GLU A 233 -2.56 21.24 -10.72
N GLN A 234 -3.28 21.12 -11.84
CA GLN A 234 -4.74 21.23 -11.88
C GLN A 234 -5.42 20.17 -11.01
N GLY A 235 -4.79 19.01 -10.83
CA GLY A 235 -5.26 17.96 -9.93
C GLY A 235 -5.28 18.33 -8.44
N LEU A 236 -4.71 19.47 -8.07
CA LEU A 236 -4.71 20.02 -6.71
C LEU A 236 -5.69 21.17 -6.51
N ALA A 237 -6.45 21.55 -7.54
CA ALA A 237 -7.41 22.65 -7.45
C ALA A 237 -8.56 22.38 -6.46
N THR A 238 -8.81 21.10 -6.14
CA THR A 238 -9.82 20.65 -5.19
C THR A 238 -9.18 20.08 -3.93
N GLN A 239 -9.86 20.22 -2.78
CA GLN A 239 -9.42 19.61 -1.52
C GLN A 239 -9.33 18.08 -1.63
N GLU A 240 -10.22 17.46 -2.42
CA GLU A 240 -10.22 16.01 -2.67
C GLU A 240 -9.04 15.60 -3.53
N GLY A 241 -8.72 16.39 -4.56
CA GLY A 241 -7.56 16.22 -5.40
C GLY A 241 -6.25 16.26 -4.61
N GLU A 242 -6.11 17.24 -3.70
CA GLU A 242 -4.96 17.34 -2.78
C GLU A 242 -4.88 16.16 -1.79
N ALA A 243 -6.03 15.74 -1.24
CA ALA A 243 -6.07 14.61 -0.33
C ALA A 243 -5.72 13.28 -1.02
N MET A 244 -6.23 13.05 -2.25
CA MET A 244 -5.84 11.89 -3.07
C MET A 244 -4.39 11.93 -3.46
N PHE A 245 -3.86 13.11 -3.83
CA PHE A 245 -2.45 13.28 -4.10
C PHE A 245 -1.60 12.84 -2.91
N THR A 246 -1.90 13.36 -1.71
CA THR A 246 -1.20 13.02 -0.47
C THR A 246 -1.31 11.53 -0.16
N THR A 247 -2.48 10.94 -0.36
CA THR A 247 -2.74 9.50 -0.17
C THR A 247 -1.89 8.67 -1.12
N THR A 248 -1.88 9.00 -2.42
CA THR A 248 -1.06 8.32 -3.43
C THR A 248 0.41 8.41 -3.07
N ARG A 249 0.92 9.62 -2.79
CA ARG A 249 2.31 9.85 -2.39
C ARG A 249 2.72 8.99 -1.19
N ASN A 250 1.93 9.00 -0.12
CA ASN A 250 2.29 8.29 1.12
C ASN A 250 2.29 6.77 0.92
N HIS A 251 1.29 6.20 0.22
CA HIS A 251 1.28 4.77 -0.09
C HIS A 251 2.48 4.39 -0.96
N VAL A 252 2.75 5.19 -1.99
CA VAL A 252 3.87 4.99 -2.90
C VAL A 252 5.22 5.03 -2.19
N LEU A 253 5.42 5.96 -1.26
CA LEU A 253 6.60 5.96 -0.39
C LEU A 253 6.66 4.71 0.51
N GLY A 254 5.52 4.26 1.04
CA GLY A 254 5.42 3.08 1.91
C GLY A 254 5.86 1.78 1.23
N PHE A 255 5.33 1.44 0.06
CA PHE A 255 5.74 0.24 -0.67
C PHE A 255 6.98 0.47 -1.55
N SER A 256 7.52 1.70 -1.60
CA SER A 256 8.80 1.93 -2.26
C SER A 256 9.86 0.98 -1.72
N CYS A 257 9.77 0.50 -0.48
CA CYS A 257 10.64 -0.53 0.11
C CYS A 257 10.81 -1.82 -0.74
N LEU A 258 9.98 -2.06 -1.76
CA LEU A 258 10.11 -3.18 -2.68
C LEU A 258 11.09 -2.93 -3.84
N PRO A 259 11.68 -3.98 -4.44
CA PRO A 259 12.56 -3.90 -5.61
C PRO A 259 11.92 -3.43 -6.95
N CYS A 260 10.63 -3.07 -6.96
CA CYS A 260 9.87 -2.71 -8.17
C CYS A 260 8.94 -1.50 -7.96
N ALA A 261 9.33 -0.59 -7.08
CA ALA A 261 8.62 0.66 -6.86
C ALA A 261 8.50 1.47 -8.18
N PRO A 262 7.37 2.15 -8.45
CA PRO A 262 7.21 3.03 -9.61
C PRO A 262 8.29 4.11 -9.66
N GLU A 263 8.52 4.65 -10.85
CA GLU A 263 9.34 5.86 -10.99
C GLU A 263 8.58 7.07 -10.44
N ILE A 264 9.11 7.69 -9.40
CA ILE A 264 8.45 8.78 -8.62
C ILE A 264 9.32 10.04 -8.61
N SER A 265 10.32 10.11 -9.50
CA SER A 265 11.28 11.21 -9.54
C SER A 265 10.64 12.58 -9.86
N GLU A 266 9.43 12.61 -10.44
CA GLU A 266 8.77 13.85 -10.88
C GLU A 266 7.73 14.44 -9.91
N PHE A 267 7.57 13.92 -8.69
CA PHE A 267 6.55 14.44 -7.75
C PHE A 267 7.08 15.51 -6.77
N THR A 268 8.35 15.92 -6.89
CA THR A 268 8.98 16.92 -5.99
C THR A 268 8.33 18.31 -6.08
N TRP A 269 7.87 18.73 -7.25
CA TRP A 269 7.19 20.02 -7.44
C TRP A 269 5.83 20.10 -6.72
N LEU A 270 5.21 18.95 -6.43
CA LEU A 270 3.90 18.85 -5.77
C LEU A 270 3.94 19.05 -4.25
N LEU A 271 5.13 19.25 -3.65
CA LEU A 271 5.27 19.48 -2.21
C LEU A 271 4.85 20.90 -1.77
N ARG A 272 4.51 21.79 -2.71
CA ARG A 272 4.26 23.23 -2.47
C ARG A 272 3.20 23.56 -1.41
N HIS A 273 2.27 22.65 -1.09
CA HIS A 273 1.17 22.90 -0.14
C HIS A 273 1.38 22.42 1.31
N THR A 274 2.51 21.76 1.63
CA THR A 274 2.78 21.30 3.01
C THR A 274 3.45 22.39 3.88
N CYS A 275 3.42 22.27 5.21
CA CYS A 275 4.16 23.20 6.08
C CYS A 275 5.67 23.03 5.87
N ALA A 276 6.50 24.03 6.22
CA ALA A 276 7.92 24.04 5.85
C ALA A 276 8.70 22.77 6.26
N ARG A 277 8.49 22.24 7.47
CA ARG A 277 9.19 21.03 7.94
C ARG A 277 8.63 19.72 7.35
N GLU A 278 7.30 19.64 7.11
CA GLU A 278 6.70 18.52 6.36
C GLU A 278 7.19 18.48 4.91
N LYS A 279 7.37 19.66 4.30
CA LYS A 279 7.98 19.79 2.96
C LYS A 279 9.37 19.18 2.95
N ASP A 280 10.20 19.50 3.94
CA ASP A 280 11.57 19.00 4.01
C ASP A 280 11.59 17.47 4.16
N ILE A 281 10.80 16.90 5.07
CA ILE A 281 10.72 15.45 5.28
C ILE A 281 10.19 14.75 4.04
N ALA A 282 9.11 15.25 3.44
CA ALA A 282 8.56 14.67 2.23
C ALA A 282 9.56 14.76 1.06
N ALA A 283 10.34 15.84 0.95
CA ALA A 283 11.40 15.98 -0.04
C ALA A 283 12.52 14.96 0.16
N LEU A 284 12.92 14.69 1.42
CA LEU A 284 13.91 13.65 1.74
C LEU A 284 13.40 12.26 1.36
N ASN A 285 12.15 11.93 1.68
CA ASN A 285 11.56 10.63 1.38
C ASN A 285 11.43 10.41 -0.15
N ILE A 286 11.05 11.45 -0.90
CA ILE A 286 10.99 11.39 -2.37
C ILE A 286 12.38 11.23 -2.98
N ALA A 287 13.36 12.01 -2.53
CA ALA A 287 14.75 11.89 -3.00
C ALA A 287 15.32 10.49 -2.74
N ASN A 288 15.00 9.90 -1.59
CA ASN A 288 15.39 8.52 -1.27
C ASN A 288 14.75 7.51 -2.24
N SER A 289 13.45 7.65 -2.51
CA SER A 289 12.76 6.78 -3.48
C SER A 289 13.38 6.90 -4.89
N ALA A 290 13.72 8.12 -5.33
CA ALA A 290 14.38 8.35 -6.62
C ALA A 290 15.76 7.66 -6.68
N ILE A 291 16.59 7.82 -5.66
CA ILE A 291 17.89 7.13 -5.57
C ILE A 291 17.73 5.62 -5.69
N ARG A 292 16.76 5.03 -4.99
CA ARG A 292 16.50 3.59 -5.08
C ARG A 292 16.10 3.14 -6.48
N GLN A 293 15.26 3.90 -7.16
CA GLN A 293 14.87 3.61 -8.54
C GLN A 293 16.06 3.69 -9.50
N ASP A 294 16.93 4.68 -9.32
CA ASP A 294 18.16 4.82 -10.11
C ASP A 294 19.11 3.64 -9.88
N ILE A 295 19.26 3.19 -8.63
CA ILE A 295 20.01 1.96 -8.29
C ILE A 295 19.41 0.76 -9.01
N ASP A 296 18.11 0.53 -8.87
CA ASP A 296 17.44 -0.63 -9.48
C ASP A 296 17.53 -0.60 -11.01
N ARG A 297 17.44 0.58 -11.62
CA ARG A 297 17.62 0.77 -13.07
C ARG A 297 19.05 0.45 -13.49
N VAL A 298 20.05 1.04 -12.83
CA VAL A 298 21.46 0.85 -13.17
C VAL A 298 21.88 -0.60 -12.99
N PHE A 299 21.47 -1.27 -11.92
CA PHE A 299 21.81 -2.67 -11.68
C PHE A 299 21.05 -3.65 -12.58
N ARG A 300 19.82 -3.34 -12.99
CA ARG A 300 19.16 -4.07 -14.10
C ARG A 300 19.98 -3.97 -15.38
N MET A 301 20.32 -2.75 -15.81
CA MET A 301 21.12 -2.54 -17.02
C MET A 301 22.49 -3.22 -16.94
N ALA A 302 23.15 -3.17 -15.78
CA ALA A 302 24.44 -3.83 -15.57
C ALA A 302 24.31 -5.35 -15.72
N ARG A 303 23.29 -5.96 -15.13
CA ARG A 303 23.04 -7.40 -15.26
C ARG A 303 22.74 -7.80 -16.70
N ASP A 304 21.94 -7.03 -17.41
CA ASP A 304 21.59 -7.29 -18.81
C ASP A 304 22.82 -7.17 -19.74
N ALA A 305 23.84 -6.41 -19.34
CA ALA A 305 25.10 -6.27 -20.08
C ALA A 305 26.08 -7.45 -19.88
N GLY A 306 25.80 -8.41 -19.00
CA GLY A 306 26.63 -9.60 -18.80
C GLY A 306 28.09 -9.27 -18.46
N HIS A 307 29.03 -9.66 -19.33
CA HIS A 307 30.47 -9.41 -19.15
C HIS A 307 30.84 -7.91 -19.11
N ASP A 308 30.00 -7.03 -19.66
CA ASP A 308 30.19 -5.56 -19.65
C ASP A 308 29.51 -4.87 -18.46
N ASN A 309 29.04 -5.63 -17.46
CA ASN A 309 28.32 -5.08 -16.30
C ASN A 309 29.09 -3.97 -15.55
N ARG A 310 30.43 -3.99 -15.60
CA ARG A 310 31.34 -3.04 -14.96
C ARG A 310 32.01 -2.07 -15.93
N HIS A 311 31.39 -1.80 -17.09
CA HIS A 311 31.87 -0.77 -18.00
C HIS A 311 32.10 0.58 -17.25
N PRO A 312 33.17 1.35 -17.55
CA PRO A 312 33.52 2.56 -16.79
C PRO A 312 32.37 3.57 -16.62
N ARG A 313 31.51 3.71 -17.64
CA ARG A 313 30.29 4.55 -17.56
C ARG A 313 29.29 4.06 -16.51
N THR A 314 29.11 2.74 -16.37
CA THR A 314 28.22 2.14 -15.37
C THR A 314 28.79 2.37 -13.97
N VAL A 315 30.09 2.11 -13.80
CA VAL A 315 30.81 2.40 -12.54
C VAL A 315 30.66 3.86 -12.14
N GLN A 316 30.87 4.79 -13.08
CA GLN A 316 30.71 6.22 -12.82
C GLN A 316 29.28 6.58 -12.40
N ARG A 317 28.25 5.98 -13.02
CA ARG A 317 26.85 6.19 -12.62
C ARG A 317 26.59 5.70 -11.19
N VAL A 318 27.10 4.52 -10.83
CA VAL A 318 26.94 3.98 -9.46
C VAL A 318 27.66 4.87 -8.44
N LEU A 319 28.86 5.38 -8.76
CA LEU A 319 29.58 6.34 -7.92
C LEU A 319 28.78 7.63 -7.68
N THR A 320 28.20 8.22 -8.74
CA THR A 320 27.36 9.42 -8.62
C THR A 320 26.12 9.17 -7.75
N ILE A 321 25.48 8.01 -7.90
CA ILE A 321 24.33 7.62 -7.10
C ILE A 321 24.72 7.44 -5.62
N LEU A 322 25.84 6.76 -5.35
CA LEU A 322 26.36 6.58 -3.99
C LEU A 322 26.69 7.92 -3.32
N GLN A 323 27.32 8.84 -4.02
CA GLN A 323 27.59 10.20 -3.51
C GLN A 323 26.28 10.93 -3.16
N SER A 324 25.26 10.82 -4.01
CA SER A 324 23.94 11.39 -3.77
C SER A 324 23.26 10.75 -2.55
N ALA A 325 23.38 9.43 -2.39
CA ALA A 325 22.84 8.69 -1.26
C ALA A 325 23.50 9.10 0.06
N ARG A 326 24.83 9.23 0.10
CA ARG A 326 25.59 9.71 1.26
C ARG A 326 25.21 11.15 1.62
N ALA A 327 25.06 12.04 0.63
CA ALA A 327 24.63 13.41 0.87
C ALA A 327 23.21 13.47 1.45
N LEU A 328 22.31 12.61 0.98
CA LEU A 328 20.95 12.49 1.50
C LEU A 328 20.93 11.90 2.93
N GLU A 329 21.77 10.91 3.20
CA GLU A 329 21.91 10.29 4.52
C GLU A 329 22.37 11.33 5.55
N ALA A 330 23.37 12.15 5.20
CA ALA A 330 23.81 13.25 6.04
C ALA A 330 22.67 14.26 6.34
N ARG A 331 21.72 14.46 5.42
CA ARG A 331 20.53 15.30 5.65
C ARG A 331 19.55 14.66 6.63
N TYR A 332 19.31 13.34 6.53
CA TYR A 332 18.50 12.62 7.53
C TYR A 332 19.13 12.67 8.92
N ARG A 333 20.46 12.51 9.02
CA ARG A 333 21.18 12.62 10.30
C ARG A 333 20.98 14.01 10.93
N ARG A 334 21.20 15.08 10.15
CA ARG A 334 20.96 16.47 10.61
C ARG A 334 19.52 16.74 11.05
N LEU A 335 18.53 16.11 10.41
CA LEU A 335 17.13 16.24 10.82
C LEU A 335 16.88 15.64 12.21
N ASN A 336 17.58 14.55 12.56
CA ASN A 336 17.49 13.95 13.90
C ASN A 336 18.23 14.79 14.96
N ASP A 337 19.34 15.43 14.58
CA ASP A 337 20.19 16.20 15.50
C ASP A 337 19.68 17.63 15.78
N THR A 338 18.86 18.19 14.89
CA THR A 338 18.29 19.53 15.07
C THR A 338 17.10 19.49 16.03
N HIS A 339 17.22 20.20 17.16
CA HIS A 339 16.19 20.38 18.19
C HIS A 339 14.78 20.33 17.58
N VAL A 340 14.13 19.20 17.78
CA VAL A 340 12.75 19.01 17.38
C VAL A 340 11.92 19.85 18.36
N PRO A 341 11.10 20.81 17.88
CA PRO A 341 10.20 21.53 18.77
C PRO A 341 9.44 20.53 19.65
N PRO A 342 9.17 20.81 20.94
CA PRO A 342 8.64 19.82 21.89
C PRO A 342 7.41 19.05 21.38
N GLN A 343 6.56 19.71 20.60
CA GLN A 343 5.36 19.14 19.99
C GLN A 343 5.63 18.11 18.86
N TRP A 344 6.87 17.99 18.40
CA TRP A 344 7.32 17.04 17.37
C TRP A 344 8.39 16.07 17.88
N ALA A 345 8.91 16.23 19.11
CA ALA A 345 9.86 15.28 19.69
C ALA A 345 9.17 13.92 19.81
N SER A 346 9.83 12.80 19.48
CA SER A 346 9.27 11.46 19.66
C SER A 346 8.99 11.24 21.16
N PRO A 347 7.74 11.41 21.64
CA PRO A 347 7.47 11.35 23.06
C PRO A 347 7.43 9.88 23.43
N VAL A 348 8.36 9.45 24.27
CA VAL A 348 8.23 8.17 24.96
C VAL A 348 6.99 8.28 25.84
N ALA A 349 5.88 7.71 25.39
CA ALA A 349 4.60 7.74 26.10
C ALA A 349 4.56 6.68 27.21
N GLU A 350 5.26 5.57 27.01
CA GLU A 350 5.38 4.47 27.96
C GLU A 350 6.79 3.88 27.85
N TRP A 351 7.35 3.45 28.98
CA TRP A 351 8.56 2.63 29.02
C TRP A 351 8.23 1.24 29.54
N VAL A 352 8.45 0.23 28.72
CA VAL A 352 8.06 -1.14 28.98
C VAL A 352 9.24 -1.91 29.57
N ALA A 353 9.05 -2.49 30.76
CA ALA A 353 10.06 -3.31 31.41
C ALA A 353 10.45 -4.54 30.57
N SER A 354 11.65 -5.05 30.80
CA SER A 354 12.13 -6.30 30.22
C SER A 354 11.19 -7.46 30.57
N ARG A 355 10.97 -8.37 29.63
CA ARG A 355 10.12 -9.56 29.79
C ARG A 355 10.73 -10.74 29.02
N PRO A 356 10.35 -11.99 29.35
CA PRO A 356 10.85 -13.16 28.63
C PRO A 356 10.52 -13.10 27.13
N ASP A 357 11.45 -13.54 26.30
CA ASP A 357 11.30 -13.56 24.84
C ASP A 357 10.17 -14.48 24.34
N ALA A 358 9.64 -15.36 25.21
CA ALA A 358 8.56 -16.30 24.86
C ALA A 358 7.29 -15.59 24.37
N ASP A 359 6.99 -14.39 24.86
CA ASP A 359 5.73 -13.69 24.57
C ASP A 359 5.82 -12.65 23.46
N LEU A 360 7.01 -12.44 22.86
CA LEU A 360 7.24 -11.36 21.88
C LEU A 360 6.35 -11.46 20.64
N ASP A 361 5.99 -12.69 20.25
CA ASP A 361 5.16 -12.94 19.07
C ASP A 361 3.70 -12.50 19.28
N THR A 362 3.26 -12.34 20.54
CA THR A 362 1.86 -12.01 20.89
C THR A 362 1.72 -10.71 21.67
N CYS A 363 2.79 -10.19 22.26
CA CYS A 363 2.73 -9.00 23.10
C CYS A 363 2.40 -7.74 22.29
N ALA A 364 1.60 -6.85 22.87
CA ALA A 364 1.21 -5.61 22.23
C ALA A 364 2.32 -4.53 22.22
N THR A 365 3.32 -4.68 23.08
CA THR A 365 4.49 -3.79 23.18
C THR A 365 5.76 -4.61 23.38
N ALA A 366 6.84 -4.19 22.72
CA ALA A 366 8.18 -4.70 22.97
C ALA A 366 8.77 -4.04 24.24
N PRO A 367 9.76 -4.68 24.90
CA PRO A 367 10.58 -4.03 25.92
C PRO A 367 11.23 -2.74 25.41
N GLY A 368 11.31 -1.71 26.27
CA GLY A 368 11.89 -0.42 25.95
C GLY A 368 10.84 0.67 25.70
N PRO A 369 11.20 1.75 24.99
CA PRO A 369 10.30 2.87 24.79
C PRO A 369 9.15 2.52 23.85
N VAL A 370 7.98 3.10 24.13
CA VAL A 370 6.83 3.11 23.24
C VAL A 370 6.52 4.56 22.91
N TYR A 371 6.47 4.89 21.62
CA TYR A 371 6.16 6.24 21.18
C TYR A 371 4.66 6.50 21.18
N GLY A 372 4.25 7.71 21.56
CA GLY A 372 2.88 8.18 21.44
C GLY A 372 2.84 9.54 20.75
N PHE A 373 1.81 9.82 19.96
CA PHE A 373 1.73 11.06 19.20
C PHE A 373 0.38 11.75 19.40
N GLU A 374 0.40 13.07 19.45
CA GLU A 374 -0.80 13.91 19.61
C GLU A 374 -1.83 13.67 18.50
N THR A 375 -1.36 13.48 17.26
CA THR A 375 -2.21 13.13 16.13
C THR A 375 -1.62 11.97 15.33
N MET A 376 -2.48 11.21 14.64
CA MET A 376 -2.02 10.14 13.75
C MET A 376 -1.11 10.68 12.63
N SER A 377 -1.33 11.92 12.18
CA SER A 377 -0.51 12.55 11.13
C SER A 377 0.95 12.72 11.58
N MET A 378 1.16 13.07 12.85
CA MET A 378 2.49 13.13 13.46
C MET A 378 3.15 11.76 13.44
N GLY A 379 2.45 10.74 13.92
CA GLY A 379 2.94 9.36 13.90
C GLY A 379 3.32 8.90 12.49
N VAL A 380 2.53 9.28 11.48
CA VAL A 380 2.82 8.93 10.06
C VAL A 380 4.11 9.58 9.59
N ILE A 381 4.38 10.83 9.96
CA ILE A 381 5.60 11.54 9.58
C ILE A 381 6.83 10.83 10.17
N HIS A 382 6.78 10.45 11.45
CA HIS A 382 7.87 9.68 12.09
C HIS A 382 8.03 8.31 11.44
N LEU A 383 6.93 7.56 11.27
CA LEU A 383 6.91 6.25 10.62
C LEU A 383 7.57 6.29 9.24
N MET A 384 7.16 7.23 8.38
CA MET A 384 7.69 7.37 7.03
C MET A 384 9.15 7.82 7.02
N THR A 385 9.56 8.68 7.96
CA THR A 385 10.96 9.11 8.11
C THR A 385 11.85 7.93 8.52
N PHE A 386 11.42 7.13 9.50
CA PHE A 386 12.21 6.00 10.01
C PHE A 386 12.39 4.92 8.95
N VAL A 387 11.30 4.50 8.29
CA VAL A 387 11.38 3.48 7.24
C VAL A 387 12.16 3.99 6.02
N SER A 388 11.99 5.25 5.62
CA SER A 388 12.75 5.81 4.49
C SER A 388 14.25 5.85 4.80
N HIS A 389 14.63 6.26 6.01
CA HIS A 389 16.02 6.27 6.41
C HIS A 389 16.63 4.86 6.44
N LEU A 390 15.89 3.86 6.95
CA LEU A 390 16.29 2.44 6.88
C LEU A 390 16.49 1.96 5.42
N MET A 391 15.64 2.39 4.49
CA MET A 391 15.80 2.02 3.08
C MET A 391 17.00 2.72 2.43
N LEU A 392 17.33 3.94 2.86
CA LEU A 392 18.50 4.67 2.35
C LEU A 392 19.81 4.01 2.78
N THR A 393 19.90 3.48 4.00
CA THR A 393 21.08 2.71 4.44
C THR A 393 21.29 1.48 3.56
N THR A 394 20.21 0.78 3.17
CA THR A 394 20.26 -0.31 2.20
C THR A 394 20.77 0.17 0.83
N SER A 395 20.33 1.32 0.33
CA SER A 395 20.82 1.89 -0.93
C SER A 395 22.32 2.16 -0.92
N VAL A 396 22.84 2.76 0.15
CA VAL A 396 24.27 3.01 0.32
C VAL A 396 25.05 1.71 0.28
N LEU A 397 24.60 0.70 1.04
CA LEU A 397 25.27 -0.60 1.11
C LEU A 397 25.23 -1.38 -0.21
N ARG A 398 24.11 -1.33 -0.94
CA ARG A 398 23.99 -1.93 -2.27
C ARG A 398 24.99 -1.35 -3.26
N CYS A 399 25.09 -0.02 -3.32
CA CYS A 399 26.08 0.66 -4.15
C CYS A 399 27.53 0.32 -3.74
N ALA A 400 27.83 0.40 -2.45
CA ALA A 400 29.17 0.10 -1.92
C ALA A 400 29.58 -1.36 -2.23
N ALA A 401 28.69 -2.32 -1.97
CA ALA A 401 28.93 -3.74 -2.22
C ALA A 401 29.12 -4.05 -3.71
N TRP A 402 28.35 -3.40 -4.59
CA TRP A 402 28.51 -3.54 -6.03
C TRP A 402 29.85 -2.95 -6.50
N LEU A 403 30.24 -1.76 -6.03
CA LEU A 403 31.52 -1.15 -6.39
C LEU A 403 32.72 -1.97 -5.91
N ALA A 404 32.63 -2.55 -4.71
CA ALA A 404 33.73 -3.30 -4.10
C ALA A 404 34.18 -4.53 -4.90
N GLY A 405 33.27 -5.23 -5.58
CA GLY A 405 33.60 -6.50 -6.23
C GLY A 405 32.60 -7.60 -5.91
N PRO A 406 32.46 -8.63 -6.76
CA PRO A 406 31.66 -9.81 -6.42
C PRO A 406 32.23 -10.59 -5.22
N ASP A 407 33.57 -10.67 -5.12
CA ASP A 407 34.28 -11.44 -4.09
C ASP A 407 34.65 -10.61 -2.86
N ALA A 408 34.42 -9.29 -2.91
CA ALA A 408 34.73 -8.41 -1.79
C ALA A 408 33.71 -8.59 -0.66
N ASP A 409 34.21 -8.75 0.57
CA ASP A 409 33.39 -8.66 1.76
C ASP A 409 32.97 -7.21 1.99
N TRP A 410 31.73 -6.91 1.62
CA TRP A 410 31.13 -5.60 1.76
C TRP A 410 30.84 -5.23 3.23
N ARG A 411 31.00 -6.17 4.17
CA ARG A 411 30.82 -5.94 5.61
C ARG A 411 32.10 -5.50 6.33
N ALA A 412 33.25 -5.57 5.68
CA ALA A 412 34.55 -5.33 6.32
C ALA A 412 34.87 -3.84 6.60
N GLY A 413 34.15 -2.89 5.97
CA GLY A 413 34.50 -1.46 6.00
C GLY A 413 33.77 -0.61 7.06
N ASP A 414 34.31 0.58 7.32
CA ASP A 414 33.68 1.60 8.19
C ASP A 414 32.29 2.03 7.71
N GLU A 415 32.10 2.11 6.39
CA GLU A 415 30.80 2.44 5.80
C GLU A 415 29.74 1.41 6.17
N TYR A 416 30.08 0.13 6.22
CA TYR A 416 29.15 -0.89 6.70
C TYR A 416 28.80 -0.68 8.17
N ARG A 417 29.79 -0.44 9.02
CA ARG A 417 29.57 -0.22 10.46
C ARG A 417 28.64 0.96 10.72
N ASP A 418 28.87 2.10 10.07
CA ASP A 418 28.03 3.29 10.25
C ASP A 418 26.60 3.06 9.74
N MET A 419 26.44 2.49 8.55
CA MET A 419 25.13 2.19 7.98
C MET A 419 24.37 1.14 8.80
N ALA A 420 25.06 0.11 9.30
CA ALA A 420 24.46 -0.90 10.18
C ALA A 420 23.99 -0.30 11.51
N ALA A 421 24.77 0.58 12.12
CA ALA A 421 24.37 1.30 13.33
C ALA A 421 23.13 2.18 13.08
N THR A 422 23.10 2.91 11.96
CA THR A 422 21.95 3.73 11.58
C THR A 422 20.71 2.89 11.30
N ALA A 423 20.85 1.79 10.56
CA ALA A 423 19.76 0.88 10.26
C ALA A 423 19.19 0.24 11.53
N GLY A 424 20.06 -0.26 12.42
CA GLY A 424 19.65 -0.84 13.71
C GLY A 424 18.88 0.16 14.58
N ARG A 425 19.30 1.43 14.63
CA ARG A 425 18.52 2.49 15.31
C ARG A 425 17.13 2.66 14.70
N ARG A 426 17.03 2.69 13.36
CA ARG A 426 15.74 2.85 12.67
C ARG A 426 14.82 1.64 12.84
N VAL A 427 15.35 0.42 12.93
CA VAL A 427 14.56 -0.76 13.31
C VAL A 427 14.02 -0.58 14.73
N ALA A 428 14.86 -0.19 15.69
CA ALA A 428 14.42 0.04 17.08
C ALA A 428 13.33 1.13 17.17
N ASP A 429 13.45 2.22 16.39
CA ASP A 429 12.42 3.25 16.31
C ASP A 429 11.08 2.72 15.76
N LEU A 430 11.12 1.84 14.75
CA LEU A 430 9.92 1.22 14.19
C LEU A 430 9.29 0.23 15.18
N VAL A 431 10.10 -0.47 15.98
CA VAL A 431 9.63 -1.33 17.09
C VAL A 431 8.93 -0.48 18.18
N ALA A 432 9.53 0.63 18.58
CA ALA A 432 8.96 1.56 19.57
C ALA A 432 7.66 2.22 19.08
N LEU A 433 7.54 2.44 17.78
CA LEU A 433 6.38 3.09 17.15
C LEU A 433 5.24 2.12 16.79
N ALA A 434 5.53 0.84 16.55
CA ALA A 434 4.53 -0.15 16.15
C ALA A 434 3.31 -0.23 17.09
N PRO A 435 3.46 -0.19 18.44
CA PRO A 435 2.32 -0.25 19.35
C PRO A 435 1.32 0.88 19.16
N TYR A 436 1.78 2.10 18.83
CA TYR A 436 0.91 3.24 18.56
C TYR A 436 -0.09 2.90 17.45
N PHE A 437 0.40 2.51 16.27
CA PHE A 437 -0.45 2.18 15.13
C PHE A 437 -1.25 0.89 15.33
N CYS A 438 -0.69 -0.10 16.02
CA CYS A 438 -1.39 -1.36 16.30
C CYS A 438 -2.46 -1.25 17.40
N ARG A 439 -2.53 -0.12 18.11
CA ARG A 439 -3.56 0.16 19.13
C ARG A 439 -4.46 1.36 18.78
N TRP A 440 -4.05 2.18 17.81
CA TRP A 440 -4.74 3.42 17.50
C TRP A 440 -6.18 3.16 17.06
N ASN A 441 -7.13 3.57 17.89
CA ASN A 441 -8.56 3.43 17.64
C ASN A 441 -9.29 4.79 17.51
N GLY A 442 -8.53 5.89 17.54
CA GLY A 442 -9.06 7.25 17.44
C GLY A 442 -9.38 7.95 18.76
N ARG A 443 -9.07 7.33 19.91
CA ARG A 443 -9.30 7.90 21.25
C ARG A 443 -8.13 8.75 21.77
N ASP A 444 -6.92 8.52 21.29
CA ASP A 444 -5.70 9.10 21.88
C ASP A 444 -5.48 10.56 21.45
N HIS A 445 -5.45 11.45 22.45
CA HIS A 445 -4.98 12.86 22.49
C HIS A 445 -5.49 13.90 21.46
N THR A 446 -6.19 13.50 20.39
CA THR A 446 -7.07 14.36 19.57
C THR A 446 -8.30 13.56 19.15
N ARG A 447 -9.49 14.15 19.15
CA ARG A 447 -10.71 13.39 18.79
C ARG A 447 -10.64 13.04 17.31
N ALA A 448 -10.47 11.75 16.99
CA ALA A 448 -10.57 11.30 15.61
C ALA A 448 -12.02 11.43 15.12
N ASN A 449 -12.23 12.14 14.00
CA ASN A 449 -13.55 12.30 13.40
C ASN A 449 -13.76 11.29 12.28
N PHE A 450 -14.27 10.12 12.61
CA PHE A 450 -14.65 9.15 11.59
C PHE A 450 -15.96 9.56 10.91
N ALA A 451 -16.11 9.21 9.64
CA ALA A 451 -17.29 9.57 8.85
C ALA A 451 -18.60 9.03 9.45
N CYS A 452 -18.54 7.92 10.17
CA CYS A 452 -19.63 7.41 11.00
C CYS A 452 -19.11 6.44 12.08
N GLY A 453 -20.02 5.92 12.90
CA GLY A 453 -19.71 5.00 14.00
C GLY A 453 -19.76 5.68 15.37
N ALA A 454 -19.77 4.87 16.42
CA ALA A 454 -19.68 5.38 17.78
C ALA A 454 -18.24 5.78 18.11
N GLU A 455 -18.08 6.69 19.07
CA GLU A 455 -16.76 6.99 19.65
C GLU A 455 -16.10 5.69 20.15
N ALA A 456 -14.81 5.53 19.87
CA ALA A 456 -14.06 4.35 20.26
C ALA A 456 -13.94 4.24 21.79
N ARG A 457 -14.11 3.04 22.32
CA ARG A 457 -13.98 2.71 23.74
C ARG A 457 -12.58 2.21 24.06
N ALA A 458 -12.21 2.31 25.34
CA ALA A 458 -10.99 1.67 25.82
C ALA A 458 -11.06 0.16 25.57
N GLY A 459 -10.04 -0.41 24.93
CA GLY A 459 -9.98 -1.84 24.60
C GLY A 459 -10.61 -2.22 23.26
N ASP A 460 -11.26 -1.29 22.55
CA ASP A 460 -11.66 -1.54 21.15
C ASP A 460 -10.42 -1.82 20.29
N PRO A 461 -10.52 -2.69 19.26
CA PRO A 461 -9.41 -2.97 18.37
C PRO A 461 -8.98 -1.69 17.62
N LEU A 462 -7.78 -1.73 17.03
CA LEU A 462 -7.31 -0.62 16.20
C LEU A 462 -8.31 -0.30 15.08
N LYS A 463 -8.32 0.95 14.66
CA LYS A 463 -8.97 1.33 13.42
C LYS A 463 -8.14 0.85 12.25
N ARG A 464 -8.76 0.18 11.29
CA ARG A 464 -8.05 -0.51 10.19
C ARG A 464 -7.21 0.43 9.32
N VAL A 465 -7.54 1.72 9.26
CA VAL A 465 -6.70 2.73 8.60
C VAL A 465 -5.29 2.80 9.20
N ALA A 466 -5.13 2.70 10.51
CA ALA A 466 -3.82 2.71 11.17
C ALA A 466 -3.03 1.44 10.86
N GLY A 467 -3.72 0.29 10.85
CA GLY A 467 -3.14 -0.98 10.41
C GLY A 467 -2.65 -0.93 8.96
N GLN A 468 -3.45 -0.34 8.07
CA GLN A 468 -3.09 -0.17 6.64
C GLN A 468 -1.84 0.68 6.47
N ILE A 469 -1.73 1.76 7.24
CA ILE A 469 -0.59 2.69 7.20
C ILE A 469 0.71 2.02 7.64
N VAL A 470 0.66 1.22 8.71
CA VAL A 470 1.86 0.64 9.34
C VAL A 470 2.31 -0.68 8.68
N LEU A 471 1.43 -1.33 7.91
CA LEU A 471 1.63 -2.65 7.32
C LEU A 471 3.00 -2.83 6.63
N TRP A 472 3.30 -1.98 5.63
CA TRP A 472 4.54 -2.06 4.85
C TRP A 472 5.80 -1.71 5.66
N PRO A 473 5.80 -0.63 6.47
CA PRO A 473 6.93 -0.33 7.36
C PRO A 473 7.27 -1.45 8.35
N LEU A 474 6.29 -2.12 8.94
CA LEU A 474 6.56 -3.28 9.83
C LEU A 474 7.22 -4.41 9.06
N PHE A 475 6.73 -4.69 7.85
CA PHE A 475 7.36 -5.70 6.99
C PHE A 475 8.82 -5.34 6.67
N ALA A 476 9.08 -4.11 6.22
CA ALA A 476 10.42 -3.64 5.89
C ALA A 476 11.41 -3.76 7.06
N ALA A 477 10.98 -3.42 8.29
CA ALA A 477 11.80 -3.61 9.48
C ALA A 477 11.98 -5.11 9.81
N SER A 478 10.92 -5.92 9.68
CA SER A 478 10.95 -7.36 10.00
C SER A 478 11.83 -8.19 9.08
N VAL A 479 12.14 -7.71 7.88
CA VAL A 479 13.04 -8.37 6.92
C VAL A 479 14.43 -7.74 6.87
N SER A 480 14.70 -6.73 7.69
CA SER A 480 16.01 -6.10 7.73
C SER A 480 17.06 -7.03 8.34
N ASP A 481 18.25 -7.12 7.76
CA ASP A 481 19.41 -7.82 8.33
C ASP A 481 19.86 -7.22 9.68
N PHE A 482 19.47 -5.97 9.93
CA PHE A 482 19.85 -5.21 11.12
C PHE A 482 18.84 -5.32 12.26
N ALA A 483 17.73 -6.05 12.06
CA ALA A 483 16.78 -6.36 13.11
C ALA A 483 17.29 -7.51 13.99
N LYS A 484 17.35 -7.28 15.30
CA LYS A 484 17.65 -8.35 16.27
C LYS A 484 16.53 -9.38 16.29
N ASP A 485 16.82 -10.60 16.73
CA ASP A 485 15.85 -11.69 16.75
C ASP A 485 14.57 -11.35 17.52
N GLY A 486 14.68 -10.72 18.69
CA GLY A 486 13.53 -10.27 19.48
C GLY A 486 12.71 -9.18 18.79
N GLU A 487 13.37 -8.22 18.14
CA GLU A 487 12.73 -7.15 17.37
C GLU A 487 11.97 -7.73 16.17
N ARG A 488 12.61 -8.67 15.44
CA ARG A 488 12.02 -9.38 14.30
C ARG A 488 10.79 -10.16 14.69
N ARG A 489 10.87 -10.95 15.76
CA ARG A 489 9.76 -11.74 16.32
C ARG A 489 8.59 -10.85 16.71
N PHE A 490 8.86 -9.75 17.41
CA PHE A 490 7.84 -8.77 17.78
C PHE A 490 7.14 -8.17 16.54
N LEU A 491 7.91 -7.70 15.54
CA LEU A 491 7.36 -7.11 14.33
C LEU A 491 6.51 -8.12 13.53
N GLN A 492 6.96 -9.37 13.42
CA GLN A 492 6.18 -10.46 12.82
C GLN A 492 4.90 -10.77 13.62
N GLY A 493 4.99 -10.73 14.95
CA GLY A 493 3.82 -10.81 15.83
C GLY A 493 2.79 -9.71 15.56
N ARG A 494 3.25 -8.47 15.35
CA ARG A 494 2.38 -7.34 15.00
C ARG A 494 1.79 -7.49 13.59
N LEU A 495 2.54 -7.97 12.60
CA LEU A 495 1.99 -8.32 11.28
C LEU A 495 0.91 -9.40 11.38
N ARG A 496 1.10 -10.42 12.22
CA ARG A 496 0.10 -11.46 12.48
C ARG A 496 -1.15 -10.89 13.14
N TYR A 497 -0.99 -9.96 14.08
CA TYR A 497 -2.11 -9.21 14.65
C TYR A 497 -2.89 -8.42 13.58
N LEU A 498 -2.21 -7.77 12.63
CA LEU A 498 -2.89 -7.09 11.52
C LEU A 498 -3.68 -8.06 10.64
N ALA A 499 -3.15 -9.25 10.37
CA ALA A 499 -3.86 -10.29 9.63
C ALA A 499 -5.08 -10.82 10.38
N ASP A 500 -4.87 -11.30 11.60
CA ASP A 500 -5.84 -12.16 12.31
C ASP A 500 -6.86 -11.34 13.11
N VAL A 501 -6.45 -10.17 13.62
CA VAL A 501 -7.33 -9.29 14.39
C VAL A 501 -7.85 -8.17 13.50
N ALA A 502 -6.97 -7.43 12.81
CA ALA A 502 -7.38 -6.29 11.98
C ALA A 502 -8.02 -6.70 10.64
N GLY A 503 -7.93 -7.99 10.26
CA GLY A 503 -8.43 -8.50 8.99
C GLY A 503 -7.68 -7.96 7.76
N ILE A 504 -6.45 -7.47 7.94
CA ILE A 504 -5.60 -6.98 6.85
C ILE A 504 -4.83 -8.19 6.28
N THR A 505 -5.52 -8.90 5.41
CA THR A 505 -5.14 -10.22 4.93
C THR A 505 -3.76 -10.27 4.23
N GLN A 506 -3.34 -9.19 3.56
CA GLN A 506 -2.01 -9.10 2.94
C GLN A 506 -0.86 -9.31 3.93
N ALA A 507 -1.04 -9.02 5.22
CA ALA A 507 -0.03 -9.25 6.24
C ALA A 507 0.37 -10.73 6.38
N ARG A 508 -0.53 -11.68 6.05
CA ARG A 508 -0.21 -13.11 6.01
C ARG A 508 0.79 -13.44 4.91
N THR A 509 0.60 -12.87 3.73
CA THR A 509 1.54 -13.04 2.61
C THR A 509 2.94 -12.57 3.00
N PHE A 510 3.06 -11.45 3.73
CA PHE A 510 4.35 -10.96 4.21
C PHE A 510 5.04 -11.90 5.20
N LEU A 511 4.27 -12.53 6.09
CA LEU A 511 4.80 -13.52 7.02
C LEU A 511 5.33 -14.79 6.34
N GLU A 512 4.84 -15.10 5.14
CA GLU A 512 5.29 -16.23 4.33
C GLU A 512 6.53 -15.89 3.47
N MET A 513 6.85 -14.61 3.29
CA MET A 513 8.00 -14.18 2.50
C MET A 513 9.31 -14.43 3.25
N ARG A 514 10.16 -15.29 2.69
CA ARG A 514 11.54 -15.51 3.15
C ARG A 514 12.47 -14.61 2.36
N VAL A 515 12.57 -13.36 2.79
CA VAL A 515 13.46 -12.36 2.18
C VAL A 515 14.21 -11.62 3.28
N SER A 516 15.42 -11.18 2.97
CA SER A 516 16.29 -10.41 3.85
C SER A 516 16.86 -9.22 3.08
N SER A 517 17.06 -8.09 3.76
CA SER A 517 17.55 -6.86 3.13
C SER A 517 18.56 -6.15 4.06
N PRO A 518 19.75 -5.77 3.56
CA PRO A 518 20.14 -5.69 2.16
C PRO A 518 20.79 -6.95 1.56
N SER A 519 21.00 -8.05 2.29
CA SER A 519 21.74 -9.22 1.78
C SER A 519 21.22 -9.75 0.44
N ASP A 520 19.92 -10.07 0.35
CA ASP A 520 19.34 -10.67 -0.85
C ASP A 520 19.32 -9.67 -2.01
N ASP A 521 19.20 -8.38 -1.68
CA ASP A 521 19.29 -7.30 -2.66
C ASP A 521 20.70 -7.22 -3.26
N ILE A 522 21.74 -7.29 -2.43
CA ILE A 522 23.14 -7.26 -2.85
C ILE A 522 23.49 -8.49 -3.68
N GLU A 523 23.05 -9.68 -3.26
CA GLU A 523 23.28 -10.93 -4.02
C GLU A 523 22.62 -10.87 -5.40
N ARG A 524 21.38 -10.36 -5.47
CA ARG A 524 20.69 -10.13 -6.75
C ARG A 524 21.42 -9.13 -7.63
N ASP A 525 21.97 -8.06 -7.06
CA ASP A 525 22.69 -7.02 -7.80
C ASP A 525 24.07 -7.49 -8.28
N ARG A 526 24.71 -8.41 -7.55
CA ARG A 526 25.95 -9.09 -7.97
C ARG A 526 25.72 -10.18 -9.02
N GLY A 527 24.47 -10.60 -9.24
CA GLY A 527 24.14 -11.70 -10.14
C GLY A 527 24.40 -13.09 -9.55
N THR A 528 24.55 -13.19 -8.23
CA THR A 528 24.83 -14.43 -7.50
C THR A 528 23.61 -15.02 -6.78
N GLY A 529 22.46 -14.34 -6.80
CA GLY A 529 21.24 -14.73 -6.10
C GLY A 529 20.16 -15.41 -6.98
N TYR A 530 19.28 -16.20 -6.35
CA TYR A 530 18.13 -16.84 -7.01
C TYR A 530 17.13 -15.81 -7.57
N HIS A 531 16.62 -16.07 -8.77
CA HIS A 531 15.50 -15.33 -9.37
C HIS A 531 14.19 -15.74 -8.66
N TRP A 532 13.50 -14.77 -8.04
CA TRP A 532 12.20 -14.96 -7.36
C TRP A 532 10.99 -14.68 -8.24
#